data_AF-W1DKE6-F1
#
_entry.id   AF-W1DKE6-F1
#
_cell.length_a   1.000
_cell.length_b   1.000
_cell.length_c   1.000
_cell.angle_alpha   90.00
_cell.angle_beta   90.00
_cell.angle_gamma   90.00
#
_symmetry.space_group_name_H-M   'P 1'
#
loop_
_entity.id
_entity.type
_entity.pdbx_description
1 polymer ?
#
loop_
_entity_poly.entity_id
_entity_poly.type
_entity_poly.pdbx_seq_one_letter_code
_entity_poly.pdbx_strand_id
1 'polypeptide(L)' 'MVREQGVSVSQVCREMKLTESVVRRWVHQLDDESAGRPGIGKPLTAEQQRIRELEAEVRRLKSDNELLKKLRPSSHGK' A
#
# COMPACT_ATOMS: atom_id res chain seq x y z
N MET A 1 12.18 -2.03 -14.87
CA MET A 1 12.38 -2.77 -16.14
C MET A 1 11.83 -2.08 -17.41
N VAL A 2 10.54 -1.74 -17.54
CA VAL A 2 10.04 -0.92 -18.68
C VAL A 2 10.30 0.58 -18.46
N ARG A 3 9.99 1.10 -17.25
CA ARG A 3 10.20 2.52 -16.91
C ARG A 3 11.65 2.84 -16.56
N GLU A 4 12.32 1.98 -15.79
CA GLU A 4 13.73 2.20 -15.40
C GLU A 4 14.74 2.06 -16.54
N GLN A 5 14.50 1.19 -17.52
CA GLN A 5 15.44 0.96 -18.62
C GLN A 5 15.03 1.67 -19.93
N GLY A 6 13.96 2.48 -19.91
CA GLY A 6 13.45 3.21 -21.08
C GLY A 6 12.96 2.32 -22.23
N VAL A 7 12.71 1.04 -21.98
CA VAL A 7 12.34 0.06 -23.00
C VAL A 7 10.84 0.12 -23.25
N SER A 8 10.42 0.23 -24.51
CA SER A 8 8.99 0.30 -24.85
C SER A 8 8.25 -1.00 -24.52
N VAL A 9 6.98 -0.89 -24.12
CA VAL A 9 6.09 -2.04 -23.86
C VAL A 9 6.06 -2.99 -25.06
N SER A 10 6.01 -2.45 -26.28
CA SER A 10 6.00 -3.23 -27.52
C SER A 10 7.27 -4.05 -27.73
N GLN A 11 8.44 -3.50 -27.36
CA GLN A 11 9.71 -4.23 -27.42
C GLN A 11 9.74 -5.38 -26.41
N VAL A 12 9.31 -5.14 -25.18
CA VAL A 12 9.21 -6.19 -24.15
C VAL A 12 8.25 -7.30 -24.57
N CYS A 13 7.11 -6.96 -25.15
CA CYS A 13 6.15 -7.94 -25.67
C CYS A 13 6.76 -8.82 -26.78
N ARG A 14 7.53 -8.21 -27.69
CA ARG A 14 8.17 -8.92 -28.80
C ARG A 14 9.28 -9.86 -28.33
N GLU A 15 10.09 -9.41 -27.38
CA GLU A 15 11.25 -10.14 -26.87
C GLU A 15 10.85 -11.29 -25.93
N MET A 16 9.83 -11.06 -25.10
CA MET A 16 9.34 -12.05 -24.14
C MET A 16 8.18 -12.89 -24.66
N LYS A 17 7.71 -12.66 -25.91
CA LYS A 17 6.51 -13.27 -26.49
C LYS A 17 5.26 -13.11 -25.59
N LEU A 18 5.13 -11.94 -24.98
CA LEU A 18 4.02 -11.60 -24.07
C LEU A 18 2.95 -10.81 -24.80
N THR A 19 1.70 -11.03 -24.43
CA THR A 19 0.58 -10.20 -24.90
C THR A 19 0.65 -8.81 -24.27
N GLU A 20 0.45 -7.78 -25.08
CA GLU A 20 0.55 -6.37 -24.66
C GLU A 20 -0.39 -6.01 -23.51
N SER A 21 -1.58 -6.64 -23.46
CA SER A 21 -2.54 -6.45 -22.38
C SER A 21 -2.02 -6.88 -21.01
N VAL A 22 -1.15 -7.90 -20.96
CA VAL A 22 -0.55 -8.41 -19.72
C VAL A 22 0.50 -7.43 -19.20
N VAL A 23 1.38 -6.95 -20.09
CA VAL A 23 2.44 -6.01 -19.74
C VAL A 23 1.85 -4.67 -19.30
N ARG A 24 0.83 -4.16 -20.00
CA ARG A 24 0.12 -2.93 -19.60
C ARG A 24 -0.54 -3.08 -18.22
N ARG A 25 -1.14 -4.24 -17.92
CA ARG A 25 -1.72 -4.52 -16.60
C ARG A 25 -0.66 -4.51 -15.50
N TRP A 26 0.48 -5.14 -15.72
CA TRP A 26 1.58 -5.16 -14.76
C TRP A 26 2.20 -3.78 -14.53
N VAL A 27 2.34 -2.98 -15.59
CA VAL A 27 2.82 -1.58 -15.45
C VAL A 27 1.85 -0.75 -14.62
N HIS A 28 0.55 -0.88 -14.86
CA HIS A 28 -0.47 -0.19 -14.07
C HIS A 28 -0.45 -0.63 -12.60
N GLN A 29 -0.28 -1.92 -12.34
CA GLN A 29 -0.18 -2.45 -10.99
C GLN A 29 1.06 -1.92 -10.26
N LEU A 30 2.21 -1.83 -10.94
CA LEU A 30 3.43 -1.26 -10.37
C LEU A 30 3.29 0.24 -10.07
N ASP A 31 2.59 0.99 -10.92
CA ASP A 31 2.30 2.41 -10.67
C ASP A 31 1.35 2.58 -9.47
N ASP A 32 0.34 1.71 -9.32
CA ASP A 32 -0.54 1.71 -8.16
C ASP A 32 0.22 1.36 -6.87
N GLU A 33 1.07 0.34 -6.90
CA GLU A 33 1.91 -0.06 -5.76
C GLU A 33 2.89 1.06 -5.37
N SER A 34 3.52 1.72 -6.35
CA SER A 34 4.41 2.87 -6.12
C SER A 34 3.66 4.08 -5.55
N ALA A 35 2.37 4.22 -5.85
CA ALA A 35 1.50 5.23 -5.29
C ALA A 35 0.88 4.83 -3.94
N GLY A 36 1.26 3.68 -3.38
CA GLY A 36 0.71 3.14 -2.13
C GLY A 36 -0.75 2.69 -2.23
N ARG A 37 -1.27 2.51 -3.46
CA ARG A 37 -2.63 2.04 -3.71
C ARG A 37 -2.66 0.51 -3.70
N PRO A 38 -3.76 -0.11 -3.23
CA PRO A 38 -3.91 -1.55 -3.29
C PRO A 38 -4.00 -2.01 -4.76
N GLY A 39 -2.98 -2.73 -5.24
CA GLY A 39 -2.94 -3.27 -6.60
C GLY A 39 -4.11 -4.20 -6.91
N ILE A 40 -4.57 -4.18 -8.18
CA ILE A 40 -5.69 -5.01 -8.64
C ILE A 40 -5.21 -6.44 -8.89
N GLY A 41 -5.31 -7.28 -7.85
CA GLY A 41 -5.01 -8.72 -7.89
C GLY A 41 -3.97 -9.15 -6.86
N LYS A 42 -4.45 -9.61 -5.69
CA LYS A 42 -3.78 -10.17 -4.49
C LYS A 42 -2.38 -10.80 -4.72
N PRO A 43 -1.43 -10.79 -3.76
CA PRO A 43 -1.56 -10.65 -2.30
C PRO A 43 -1.02 -9.32 -1.76
N LEU A 44 -1.51 -8.91 -0.59
CA LEU A 44 -0.97 -7.79 0.17
C LEU A 44 0.53 -8.05 0.35
N THR A 45 1.39 -7.22 -0.26
CA THR A 45 2.85 -7.40 -0.11
C THR A 45 3.19 -7.42 1.38
N ALA A 46 4.28 -8.09 1.79
CA ALA A 46 4.64 -8.16 3.21
C ALA A 46 4.71 -6.76 3.85
N GLU A 47 5.14 -5.77 3.08
CA GLU A 47 5.11 -4.36 3.45
C GLU A 47 3.69 -3.81 3.62
N GLN A 48 2.77 -4.04 2.68
CA GLN A 48 1.37 -3.61 2.80
C GLN A 48 0.64 -4.32 3.95
N GLN A 49 0.98 -5.59 4.24
CA GLN A 49 0.47 -6.33 5.38
C GLN A 49 0.96 -5.69 6.68
N ARG A 50 2.25 -5.32 6.72
CA ARG A 50 2.83 -4.61 7.84
C ARG A 50 2.20 -3.22 8.04
N ILE A 51 1.94 -2.48 6.96
CA ILE A 51 1.26 -1.18 7.01
C ILE A 51 -0.14 -1.36 7.61
N ARG A 52 -0.90 -2.35 7.15
CA ARG A 52 -2.26 -2.61 7.67
C ARG A 52 -2.27 -2.99 9.15
N GLU A 53 -1.30 -3.79 9.59
CA GLU A 53 -1.13 -4.14 11.01
C GLU A 53 -0.82 -2.91 11.86
N LEU A 54 0.13 -2.08 11.39
CA LEU A 54 0.48 -0.83 12.07
C LEU A 54 -0.69 0.14 12.13
N GLU A 55 -1.46 0.28 11.05
CA GLU A 55 -2.68 1.10 11.03
C GLU A 55 -3.77 0.61 11.99
N ALA A 56 -3.89 -0.71 12.17
CA ALA A 56 -4.81 -1.29 13.14
C ALA A 56 -4.36 -1.02 14.57
N GLU A 57 -3.06 -1.16 14.85
CA GLU A 57 -2.47 -0.88 16.16
C GLU A 57 -2.57 0.61 16.54
N VAL A 58 -2.27 1.51 15.62
CA VAL A 58 -2.44 2.95 15.82
C VAL A 58 -3.91 3.29 16.12
N ARG A 59 -4.87 2.66 15.43
CA ARG A 59 -6.30 2.84 15.72
C ARG A 59 -6.66 2.37 17.13
N ARG A 60 -6.18 1.21 17.56
CA ARG A 60 -6.41 0.69 18.93
C ARG A 60 -5.85 1.64 19.97
N LEU A 61 -4.58 2.03 19.84
CA LEU A 61 -3.90 2.92 20.79
C LEU A 61 -4.55 4.30 20.87
N LYS A 62 -5.06 4.84 19.76
CA LYS A 62 -5.83 6.09 19.76
C LYS A 62 -7.14 5.93 20.53
N SER A 63 -7.89 4.85 20.29
CA SER A 63 -9.13 4.56 21.02
C SER A 63 -8.87 4.41 22.53
N ASP A 64 -7.81 3.70 22.92
CA ASP A 64 -7.43 3.53 24.33
C ASP A 64 -7.05 4.85 24.99
N ASN A 65 -6.29 5.70 24.29
CA ASN A 65 -5.97 7.04 24.77
C ASN A 65 -7.21 7.92 24.94
N GLU A 66 -8.15 7.84 24.00
CA GLU A 66 -9.41 8.60 24.10
C GLU A 66 -10.27 8.11 25.27
N LEU A 67 -10.29 6.80 25.54
CA LEU A 67 -10.94 6.25 26.73
C LEU A 67 -10.23 6.71 28.02
N LEU A 68 -8.91 6.64 28.07
CA LEU A 68 -8.14 7.10 29.23
C LEU A 68 -8.32 8.59 29.50
N LYS A 69 -8.35 9.43 28.46
CA LYS A 69 -8.66 10.86 28.59
C LYS A 69 -10.05 11.11 29.16
N LYS A 70 -11.06 10.35 28.71
CA LYS A 70 -12.43 10.44 29.24
C LYS A 70 -12.53 9.99 30.70
N LEU A 71 -11.76 8.97 31.07
CA LEU A 71 -11.77 8.39 32.41
C LEU A 71 -10.85 9.10 33.40
N ARG A 72 -9.91 9.93 32.93
CA ARG A 72 -9.10 10.75 33.83
C ARG A 72 -10.03 11.80 34.46
N PRO A 73 -10.40 11.70 35.75
CA PRO A 73 -11.07 12.81 36.40
C PRO A 73 -10.13 13.99 36.27
N SER A 74 -10.65 15.10 35.75
CA SER A 74 -9.90 16.32 35.67
C SER A 74 -9.47 16.66 37.10
N SER A 75 -8.21 16.39 37.42
CA SER A 75 -7.58 16.93 38.61
C SER A 75 -7.45 18.43 38.36
N HIS A 76 -8.57 19.14 38.47
CA HIS A 76 -8.57 20.55 38.78
C HIS A 76 -8.11 20.62 40.23
N GLY A 77 -6.81 20.87 40.38
CA GLY A 77 -6.19 21.15 41.65
C GLY A 77 -6.98 22.22 42.41
N LYS A 78 -7.24 21.93 43.67
CA LYS A 78 -7.41 22.93 44.72
C LYS A 78 -6.20 22.84 45.63
#